data_AF-A0A957UZE2-F1
#
_entry.id   AF-A0A957UZE2-F1
#
_cell.length_a   1.000
_cell.length_b   1.000
_cell.length_c   1.000
_cell.angle_alpha   90.00
_cell.angle_beta   90.00
_cell.angle_gamma   90.00
#
_symmetry.space_group_name_H-M   'P 1'
#
loop_
_entity.id
_entity.type
_entity.pdbx_description
1 polymer ?
#
loop_
_entity_poly.entity_id
_entity_poly.type
_entity_poly.pdbx_seq_one_letter_code
_entity_poly.pdbx_strand_id
1 'polypeptide(L)' 'EDVAADPLQYAFDWNDDGVFDTADQPSNIAAQRFDRLGSATVAVRVRDDDGGESIGGTSVTVVEHRVYLPLTAR' A
#
# COMPACT_ATOMS: atom_id res chain seq x y z
N GLU A 1 -13.13 -28.97 -16.81
CA GLU A 1 -12.83 -27.73 -16.08
C GLU A 1 -11.41 -27.81 -15.53
N ASP A 2 -10.48 -27.19 -16.24
CA ASP A 2 -9.17 -26.89 -15.68
C ASP A 2 -9.35 -25.70 -14.74
N VAL A 3 -9.15 -25.94 -13.44
CA VAL A 3 -9.23 -24.90 -12.40
C VAL A 3 -7.84 -24.27 -12.31
N ALA A 4 -7.39 -23.66 -13.40
CA ALA A 4 -6.21 -22.82 -13.33
C ALA A 4 -6.46 -21.82 -12.18
N ALA A 5 -5.50 -21.69 -11.27
CA ALA A 5 -5.64 -20.71 -10.20
C ALA A 5 -5.70 -19.33 -10.86
N ASP A 6 -6.88 -18.70 -10.86
CA ASP A 6 -7.10 -17.37 -11.45
C ASP A 6 -6.10 -16.39 -10.81
N PRO A 7 -5.06 -15.96 -11.55
CA PRO A 7 -3.97 -15.22 -10.96
C PRO A 7 -4.44 -13.80 -10.65
N LEU A 8 -4.51 -13.47 -9.36
CA LEU A 8 -4.85 -12.13 -8.93
C LEU A 8 -3.72 -11.14 -9.21
N GLN A 9 -4.08 -9.97 -9.72
CA GLN A 9 -3.20 -8.83 -9.88
C GLN A 9 -3.58 -7.72 -8.90
N TYR A 10 -2.56 -7.09 -8.32
CA TYR A 10 -2.68 -6.07 -7.29
C TYR A 10 -2.09 -4.76 -7.79
N ALA A 11 -2.74 -3.65 -7.48
CA ALA A 11 -2.20 -2.31 -7.65
C ALA A 11 -2.52 -1.45 -6.42
N PHE A 12 -1.61 -0.54 -6.07
CA PHE A 12 -1.70 0.30 -4.88
C PHE A 12 -1.83 1.77 -5.27
N ASP A 13 -2.76 2.47 -4.62
CA ASP A 13 -2.91 3.93 -4.64
C ASP A 13 -2.53 4.42 -3.23
N TRP A 14 -1.43 5.15 -3.13
CA TRP A 14 -0.84 5.56 -1.87
C TRP A 14 -1.47 6.83 -1.28
N ASN A 15 -2.22 7.58 -2.08
CA ASN A 15 -2.69 8.91 -1.74
C ASN A 15 -4.23 9.08 -1.86
N ASP A 16 -4.94 8.04 -2.30
CA ASP A 16 -6.38 7.97 -2.50
C ASP A 16 -6.89 9.02 -3.50
N ASP A 17 -6.11 9.31 -4.56
CA ASP A 17 -6.49 10.24 -5.63
C ASP A 17 -7.24 9.57 -6.80
N GLY A 18 -7.39 8.25 -6.75
CA GLY A 18 -8.07 7.44 -7.75
C GLY A 18 -7.17 6.99 -8.90
N VAL A 19 -5.88 7.31 -8.87
CA VAL A 19 -4.85 6.81 -9.78
C VAL A 19 -3.93 5.84 -9.02
N PHE A 20 -3.80 4.62 -9.55
CA PHE A 20 -2.91 3.63 -8.96
C PHE A 20 -1.45 3.97 -9.26
N ASP A 21 -0.66 4.13 -8.20
CA ASP A 21 0.75 4.51 -8.22
C ASP A 21 1.67 3.33 -8.60
N THR A 22 1.19 2.10 -8.48
CA THR A 22 1.90 0.90 -8.95
C THR A 22 1.24 0.33 -10.18
N ALA A 23 2.04 -0.25 -11.07
CA ALA A 23 1.52 -1.16 -12.09
C ALA A 23 0.87 -2.39 -11.46
N ASP A 24 0.02 -3.08 -12.21
CA ASP A 24 -0.54 -4.37 -11.82
C ASP A 24 0.60 -5.39 -11.61
N GLN A 25 0.58 -6.08 -10.47
CA GLN A 25 1.62 -7.03 -10.07
C GLN A 25 1.02 -8.27 -9.39
N PRO A 26 1.64 -9.46 -9.50
CA PRO A 26 1.14 -10.68 -8.86
C PRO A 26 1.36 -10.69 -7.32
N SER A 27 2.23 -9.81 -6.82
CA SER A 27 2.52 -9.68 -5.39
C SER A 27 1.50 -8.80 -4.70
N ASN A 28 0.94 -9.27 -3.59
CA ASN A 28 0.08 -8.47 -2.69
C ASN A 28 0.89 -7.56 -1.74
N ILE A 29 2.17 -7.33 -2.04
CA ILE A 29 3.07 -6.49 -1.24
C ILE A 29 3.70 -5.44 -2.15
N ALA A 30 3.67 -4.18 -1.69
CA ALA A 30 4.44 -3.07 -2.22
C ALA A 30 4.89 -2.16 -1.06
N ALA A 31 5.87 -1.30 -1.32
CA ALA A 31 6.46 -0.43 -0.30
C ALA A 31 6.39 1.04 -0.72
N GLN A 32 6.05 1.91 0.23
CA GLN A 32 5.99 3.35 0.04
C GLN A 32 6.58 4.07 1.27
N ARG A 33 7.25 5.19 1.00
CA ARG A 33 7.69 6.14 2.03
C ARG A 33 6.73 7.33 2.04
N PHE A 34 6.22 7.67 3.22
CA PHE A 34 5.40 8.85 3.42
C PHE A 34 6.26 9.97 4.04
N ASP A 35 6.41 11.07 3.32
CA ASP A 35 7.20 12.22 3.80
C ASP A 35 6.36 13.22 4.63
N ARG A 36 5.03 13.07 4.63
CA ARG A 36 4.12 13.91 5.41
C ARG A 36 3.58 13.16 6.61
N LEU A 37 3.70 13.77 7.79
CA LEU A 37 3.07 13.30 9.01
C LEU A 37 1.53 13.40 8.92
N GLY A 38 0.83 12.50 9.60
CA GLY A 38 -0.63 12.45 9.65
C GLY A 38 -1.20 11.16 9.06
N SER A 39 -2.50 11.16 8.79
CA SER A 39 -3.19 10.03 8.19
C SER A 39 -3.06 10.06 6.66
N ALA A 40 -2.71 8.93 6.07
CA ALA A 40 -2.80 8.66 4.64
C ALA A 40 -3.78 7.50 4.42
N THR A 41 -4.73 7.66 3.50
CA THR A 41 -5.55 6.54 3.05
C THR A 41 -4.81 5.86 1.90
N VAL A 42 -4.65 4.55 2.00
CA VAL A 42 -4.04 3.72 0.97
C VAL A 42 -5.11 2.79 0.44
N ALA A 43 -5.34 2.81 -0.87
CA ALA A 43 -6.23 1.89 -1.55
C ALA A 43 -5.44 0.78 -2.28
N VAL A 44 -6.05 -0.41 -2.35
CA VAL A 44 -5.54 -1.56 -3.07
C VAL A 44 -6.64 -2.04 -4.00
N ARG A 45 -6.30 -2.18 -5.28
CA ARG A 45 -7.14 -2.82 -6.28
C ARG A 45 -6.67 -4.23 -6.52
N VAL A 46 -7.61 -5.15 -6.59
CA VAL A 46 -7.41 -6.56 -6.92
C VAL A 46 -8.24 -6.88 -8.14
N ARG A 47 -7.64 -7.52 -9.15
CA ARG A 47 -8.32 -7.97 -10.37
C ARG A 47 -7.98 -9.41 -10.69
N ASP A 48 -8.95 -10.15 -11.21
CA ASP A 48 -8.74 -11.47 -11.83
C ASP A 48 -8.60 -11.32 -13.37
N ASP A 49 -8.36 -12.41 -14.09
CA ASP A 49 -8.25 -12.42 -15.56
C ASP A 49 -9.61 -12.50 -16.28
N ASP A 50 -10.68 -12.81 -15.56
CA ASP A 50 -12.07 -12.80 -16.04
C ASP A 50 -12.72 -11.40 -16.01
N GLY A 51 -11.98 -10.39 -15.53
CA GLY A 51 -12.39 -8.99 -15.48
C GLY A 51 -13.12 -8.59 -14.18
N GLY A 52 -13.16 -9.47 -13.18
CA GLY A 52 -13.55 -9.16 -11.82
C GLY A 52 -12.58 -8.17 -11.19
N GLU A 53 -13.12 -7.23 -10.42
CA GLU A 53 -12.36 -6.16 -9.78
C GLU A 53 -12.96 -5.81 -8.42
N SER A 54 -12.09 -5.59 -7.44
CA SER A 54 -12.46 -5.05 -6.14
C SER A 54 -11.42 -4.05 -5.66
N ILE A 55 -11.88 -3.02 -4.95
CA ILE A 55 -11.03 -2.00 -4.33
C ILE A 55 -11.31 -2.00 -2.83
N GLY A 56 -10.25 -2.14 -2.04
CA GLY A 56 -10.27 -1.97 -0.60
C GLY A 56 -9.30 -0.88 -0.17
N GLY A 57 -9.40 -0.40 1.07
CA GLY A 57 -8.48 0.61 1.56
C GLY A 57 -8.24 0.53 3.07
N THR A 58 -7.16 1.16 3.53
CA THR A 58 -6.79 1.26 4.93
C THR A 58 -6.17 2.62 5.24
N SER A 59 -6.34 3.10 6.47
CA SER A 59 -5.68 4.33 6.93
C SER A 59 -4.35 4.01 7.61
N VAL A 60 -3.28 4.60 7.10
CA VAL A 60 -1.94 4.55 7.68
C VAL A 60 -1.68 5.85 8.43
N THR A 61 -1.30 5.77 9.71
CA THR A 61 -0.91 6.95 10.49
C THR A 61 0.61 7.07 10.53
N VAL A 62 1.14 8.15 9.94
CA VAL A 62 2.56 8.47 9.87
C VAL A 62 2.91 9.39 11.04
N VAL A 63 3.80 8.93 11.92
CA VAL A 63 4.20 9.65 13.13
C VAL A 63 5.69 9.94 13.15
N GLU A 64 6.08 11.03 13.80
CA GLU A 64 7.49 11.34 14.05
C GLU A 64 8.03 10.42 15.15
N HIS A 65 9.18 9.79 14.92
CA HIS A 65 9.90 9.03 15.95
C HIS A 65 11.11 9.84 16.40
N ARG A 66 11.08 10.36 17.63
CA ARG A 66 12.22 11.08 18.23
C ARG A 66 13.08 10.14 19.06
N VAL A 67 14.39 10.15 18.81
CA VAL A 67 15.37 9.43 19.62
C VAL A 67 16.12 10.45 20.49
N TYR A 68 16.03 10.30 21.81
CA TYR A 68 16.82 11.09 22.75
C TYR A 68 17.99 10.24 23.26
N LEU A 69 19.21 10.62 22.89
CA LEU A 69 20.43 10.03 23.46
C LEU A 69 20.83 10.82 24.71
N PRO A 70 21.23 10.17 25.81
CA PRO A 70 21.70 10.89 26.98
C PRO A 70 22.99 11.64 26.64
N LEU A 71 23.01 12.95 26.92
CA LEU A 71 24.25 13.72 26.93
C LEU A 71 25.04 13.32 28.17
N THR A 72 26.01 12.42 28.04
CA THR A 72 27.00 12.21 29.09
C THR A 72 28.00 13.35 29.04
N ALA A 73 27.82 14.38 29.88
CA ALA A 73 28.90 15.31 30.18
C ALA A 73 30.00 14.55 30.94
N ARG A 74 31.26 14.70 30.51
CA ARG A 74 32.43 14.12 31.17
C ARG A 74 32.89 14.99 32.33
#